data_AF-A0A1Q7PK43-F1
#
_entry.id   AF-A0A1Q7PK43-F1
#
_cell.length_a   1.000
_cell.length_b   1.000
_cell.length_c   1.000
_cell.angle_alpha   90.00
_cell.angle_beta   90.00
_cell.angle_gamma   90.00
#
_symmetry.space_group_name_H-M   'P 1'
#
loop_
_entity.id
_entity.type
_entity.pdbx_description
1 polymer ?
#
loop_
_entity_poly.entity_id
_entity_poly.type
_entity_poly.pdbx_seq_one_letter_code
_entity_poly.pdbx_strand_id
1 'polypeptide(L)' 'MDRDSQRAEYAAGLRAAAERRFGAARAEALRQTIEDVAAWMTEVATFPVDADEPPAFYAEPAP' A
#
# COMPACT_ATOMS: atom_id res chain seq x y z
N MET A 1 -2.28 13.09 -7.06
CA MET A 1 -3.45 12.19 -7.04
C MET A 1 -3.94 12.15 -5.60
N ASP A 2 -5.23 12.21 -5.36
CA ASP A 2 -5.77 12.09 -4.01
C ASP A 2 -5.64 10.65 -3.47
N ARG A 3 -5.64 10.51 -2.15
CA ARG A 3 -5.42 9.23 -1.45
C ARG A 3 -6.47 8.17 -1.84
N ASP A 4 -7.72 8.58 -2.05
CA ASP A 4 -8.79 7.68 -2.43
C ASP A 4 -8.65 7.18 -3.87
N SER A 5 -8.29 8.06 -4.80
CA SER A 5 -7.97 7.66 -6.18
C SER A 5 -6.78 6.70 -6.23
N GLN A 6 -5.72 6.97 -5.47
CA GLN A 6 -4.53 6.12 -5.44
C GLN A 6 -4.84 4.73 -4.86
N ARG A 7 -5.67 4.66 -3.80
CA ARG A 7 -6.19 3.38 -3.27
C ARG A 7 -6.99 2.63 -4.33
N ALA A 8 -7.90 3.31 -5.05
CA ALA A 8 -8.72 2.68 -6.07
C ALA A 8 -7.88 2.11 -7.23
N GLU A 9 -6.80 2.81 -7.62
CA GLU A 9 -5.86 2.32 -8.62
C GLU A 9 -5.14 1.03 -8.15
N TYR A 10 -4.64 1.01 -6.92
CA TYR A 10 -4.02 -0.19 -6.35
C TYR A 10 -5.01 -1.36 -6.26
N ALA A 11 -6.23 -1.12 -5.80
CA ALA A 11 -7.27 -2.14 -5.71
C ALA A 11 -7.62 -2.72 -7.10
N ALA A 12 -7.76 -1.85 -8.12
CA ALA A 12 -8.01 -2.28 -9.49
C ALA A 12 -6.87 -3.13 -10.07
N GLY A 13 -5.62 -2.71 -9.85
CA GLY A 13 -4.45 -3.47 -10.29
C GLY A 13 -4.33 -4.84 -9.61
N LEU A 14 -4.55 -4.89 -8.30
CA LEU A 14 -4.53 -6.12 -7.51
C LEU A 14 -5.66 -7.07 -7.92
N ARG A 15 -6.87 -6.55 -8.16
CA ARG A 15 -8.00 -7.33 -8.67
C ARG A 15 -7.69 -7.93 -10.03
N ALA A 16 -7.20 -7.13 -10.98
CA ALA A 16 -6.83 -7.62 -12.31
C ALA A 16 -5.73 -8.70 -12.24
N ALA A 17 -4.74 -8.53 -11.36
CA ALA A 17 -3.70 -9.52 -11.13
C ALA A 17 -4.24 -10.83 -10.51
N ALA A 18 -5.14 -10.72 -9.53
CA ALA A 18 -5.79 -11.85 -8.89
C ALA A 18 -6.69 -12.62 -9.87
N GLU A 19 -7.48 -11.91 -10.69
CA GLU A 19 -8.33 -12.52 -11.73
C GLU A 19 -7.49 -13.29 -12.74
N ARG A 20 -6.38 -12.70 -13.21
CA ARG A 20 -5.46 -13.37 -14.14
C ARG A 20 -4.80 -14.62 -13.56
N ARG A 21 -4.48 -14.63 -12.27
CA ARG A 21 -3.72 -15.72 -11.64
C ARG A 21 -4.60 -16.83 -11.08
N PHE A 22 -5.76 -16.47 -10.51
CA PHE A 22 -6.60 -17.38 -9.74
C PHE A 22 -8.02 -17.52 -10.29
N GLY A 23 -8.38 -16.74 -11.31
CA GLY A 23 -9.73 -16.68 -11.86
C GLY A 23 -10.67 -15.76 -11.07
N ALA A 24 -11.78 -15.36 -11.71
CA ALA A 24 -12.72 -14.38 -11.18
C ALA A 24 -13.34 -14.78 -9.83
N ALA A 25 -13.73 -16.05 -9.67
CA ALA A 25 -14.34 -16.53 -8.43
C ALA A 25 -13.40 -16.40 -7.21
N ARG A 26 -12.10 -16.69 -7.40
CA ARG A 26 -11.12 -16.56 -6.34
C ARG A 26 -10.72 -15.12 -6.10
N ALA A 27 -10.63 -14.29 -7.14
CA ALA A 27 -10.40 -12.85 -7.00
C ALA A 27 -11.52 -12.17 -6.21
N GLU A 28 -12.78 -12.55 -6.45
CA GLU A 28 -13.93 -12.05 -5.69
C GLU A 28 -13.88 -12.50 -4.22
N ALA A 29 -13.50 -13.76 -3.96
CA ALA A 29 -13.29 -14.23 -2.59
C ALA A 29 -12.17 -13.47 -1.85
N LEU A 30 -11.23 -12.85 -2.58
CA LEU A 30 -10.14 -12.05 -2.04
C LEU A 30 -10.45 -10.54 -2.02
N ARG A 31 -11.67 -10.11 -2.38
CA ARG A 31 -12.03 -8.69 -2.51
C ARG A 31 -11.65 -7.87 -1.29
N GLN A 32 -12.01 -8.33 -0.09
CA GLN A 32 -11.68 -7.59 1.14
C GLN A 32 -10.17 -7.47 1.35
N THR A 33 -9.44 -8.57 1.17
CA THR A 33 -7.97 -8.58 1.28
C THR A 33 -7.32 -7.64 0.27
N ILE A 34 -7.85 -7.55 -0.95
CA ILE A 34 -7.37 -6.64 -1.99
C ILE A 34 -7.57 -5.18 -1.55
N GLU A 35 -8.73 -4.84 -1.01
CA GLU A 35 -9.01 -3.49 -0.49
C GLU A 35 -8.10 -3.14 0.69
N ASP A 36 -7.89 -4.07 1.62
CA ASP A 36 -7.02 -3.86 2.80
C ASP A 36 -5.55 -3.63 2.37
N VAL A 37 -5.06 -4.42 1.42
CA VAL A 37 -3.70 -4.26 0.87
C VAL A 37 -3.57 -2.96 0.09
N ALA A 38 -4.57 -2.60 -0.72
CA ALA A 38 -4.58 -1.33 -1.44
C ALA A 38 -4.56 -0.13 -0.48
N ALA A 39 -5.31 -0.20 0.63
CA ALA A 39 -5.25 0.80 1.68
C ALA A 39 -3.84 0.89 2.27
N TRP A 40 -3.24 -0.24 2.67
CA TRP A 40 -1.90 -0.28 3.23
C TRP A 40 -0.83 0.29 2.29
N MET A 41 -0.85 -0.10 1.01
CA MET A 41 0.06 0.44 -0.01
C MET A 41 -0.06 1.96 -0.13
N THR A 42 -1.28 2.48 -0.07
CA THR A 42 -1.51 3.93 -0.05
C THR A 42 -0.96 4.59 1.21
N GLU A 43 -1.08 3.96 2.39
CA GLU A 43 -0.49 4.51 3.62
C GLU A 43 1.03 4.58 3.53
N VAL A 44 1.66 3.51 3.05
CA VAL A 44 3.11 3.44 2.85
C VAL A 44 3.58 4.48 1.84
N ALA A 45 2.87 4.63 0.71
CA ALA A 45 3.22 5.59 -0.33
C ALA A 45 3.06 7.06 0.10
N THR A 46 2.21 7.32 1.09
CA THR A 46 1.96 8.66 1.63
C THR A 46 2.57 8.88 3.01
N PHE A 47 3.35 7.92 3.50
CA PHE A 47 4.01 8.03 4.79
C PHE A 47 5.04 9.16 4.73
N PRO A 48 4.98 10.14 5.63
CA PRO A 48 5.93 11.25 5.65
C PRO A 48 7.27 10.73 6.19
N VAL A 49 8.13 10.26 5.29
CA VAL A 49 9.56 10.07 5.61
C VAL A 49 10.22 11.41 5.34
N ASP A 50 10.71 12.07 6.38
CA ASP A 50 11.59 13.22 6.20
C ASP A 50 12.92 12.70 5.62
N ALA A 51 13.17 13.01 4.35
CA ALA A 51 14.26 12.39 3.59
C ALA A 51 15.66 12.73 4.15
N ASP A 52 15.74 13.83 4.90
CA ASP A 52 16.97 14.35 5.51
C ASP A 52 17.11 14.02 7.01
N GLU A 53 16.09 13.39 7.64
CA GLU A 53 16.19 13.00 9.04
C GLU A 53 17.03 11.71 9.16
N PRO A 54 18.22 11.75 9.80
CA PRO A 54 18.99 10.54 10.02
C PRO A 54 18.14 9.59 10.89
N PRO A 55 18.13 8.27 10.61
CA PRO A 55 17.36 7.33 11.41
C PRO A 55 17.75 7.50 12.88
N ALA A 56 16.76 7.74 13.76
CA ALA A 56 16.99 8.00 15.19
C ALA A 56 17.83 6.91 15.89
N PHE A 57 17.94 5.73 15.28
CA PHE A 57 18.83 4.64 15.71
C PHE A 57 20.33 4.98 15.65
N TYR A 58 20.75 5.97 14.85
CA TYR A 58 22.15 6.41 14.72
C TYR A 58 22.44 7.76 15.40
N ALA A 59 21.45 8.38 16.05
CA ALA A 59 21.69 9.60 16.80
C ALA A 59 22.39 9.24 18.13
N GLU A 60 23.71 9.47 18.19
CA GLU A 60 24.44 9.41 19.44
C GLU A 60 23.84 10.48 20.39
N PRO A 61 23.46 10.15 21.63
CA PRO A 61 22.91 11.13 22.54
C PRO A 61 23.95 12.23 22.78
N ALA A 62 23.53 13.49 22.67
CA ALA A 62 24.40 14.63 22.92
C ALA A 62 24.99 14.56 24.34
N PRO A 63 26.28 14.90 24.52
CA PRO A 63 26.95 14.84 25.83
C PRO A 63 26.39 15.83 26.85
#